data_AF-G3SS09-F1
#
_entry.id   AF-G3SS09-F1
#
_cell.length_a   1.000
_cell.length_b   1.000
_cell.length_c   1.000
_cell.angle_alpha   90.00
_cell.angle_beta   90.00
_cell.angle_gamma   90.00
#
_symmetry.space_group_name_H-M   'P 1'
#
loop_
_entity.id
_entity.type
_entity.pdbx_description
1 polymer ?
#
loop_
_entity_poly.entity_id
_entity_poly.type
_entity_poly.pdbx_seq_one_letter_code
_entity_poly.pdbx_strand_id
1 'polypeptide(L)'
;MEETEELCLQREQREELERLNQVLEAEKQQFEEVVQELRMEQEQIKRELELTARCLKGVEQEKKELRRFTESLQQTLEELSIEKKKTLEMLEKNENQLQTLANQSEQSPPSGGLHSNLRQIEEKMQQLLEEKLLAEKRMKENEERSRALEEEREFYSSQSQALQNSLQELTAEKQQAERDLKKAHLSQSCFPGLTPSQAEVKVRMDLERRLREAEGALRSLEQGLNSKVRNKEKEERMRADVSHLKRFFEECIRNAELEAKMPVIMKNSVYIHKAATRRIKSCRFHRRRSSASWNDSECQPRQGKRRAVKPSQSFMTSQLEANNMEELKEVAKRLSRDQRFRESIYHIMVTQPGGPAGLPRSGK
;
A
#
# COMPACT_ATOMS: atom_id res chain seq x y z
N MET A 1 -49.50 36.53 -42.04
CA MET A 1 -49.41 35.70 -40.82
C MET A 1 -48.30 34.66 -40.94
N GLU A 2 -48.07 34.09 -42.12
CA GLU A 2 -46.97 33.13 -42.34
C GLU A 2 -45.57 33.77 -42.17
N GLU A 3 -45.34 34.98 -42.72
CA GLU A 3 -44.05 35.69 -42.59
C GLU A 3 -43.62 35.96 -41.13
N THR A 4 -44.58 36.12 -40.21
CA THR A 4 -44.30 36.35 -38.79
C THR A 4 -43.93 35.07 -38.05
N GLU A 5 -44.44 33.92 -38.48
CA GLU A 5 -44.11 32.62 -37.89
C GLU A 5 -42.72 32.14 -38.35
N GLU A 6 -42.36 32.40 -39.61
CA GLU A 6 -41.02 32.12 -40.13
C GLU A 6 -39.92 32.93 -39.42
N LEU A 7 -40.18 34.21 -39.12
CA LEU A 7 -39.25 35.05 -38.35
C LEU A 7 -39.11 34.60 -36.90
N CYS A 8 -40.18 34.08 -36.29
CA CYS A 8 -40.12 33.48 -34.96
C CYS A 8 -39.25 32.20 -34.96
N LEU A 9 -39.45 31.30 -35.92
CA LEU A 9 -38.66 30.07 -36.05
C LEU A 9 -37.16 30.36 -36.30
N GLN A 10 -36.84 31.36 -37.14
CA GLN A 10 -35.44 31.76 -37.37
C GLN A 10 -34.79 32.33 -36.11
N ARG A 11 -35.55 33.07 -35.29
CA ARG A 11 -35.06 33.60 -34.02
C ARG A 11 -34.79 32.48 -33.01
N GLU A 12 -35.71 31.52 -32.89
CA GLU A 12 -35.53 30.36 -32.02
C GLU A 12 -34.31 29.54 -32.42
N GLN A 13 -34.13 29.26 -33.72
CA GLN A 13 -32.94 28.57 -34.24
C GLN A 13 -31.65 29.34 -33.94
N ARG A 14 -31.66 30.67 -34.07
CA ARG A 14 -30.50 31.51 -33.74
C ARG A 14 -30.17 31.47 -32.25
N GLU A 15 -31.17 31.54 -31.39
CA GLU A 15 -30.98 31.45 -29.94
C GLU A 15 -30.47 30.05 -29.53
N GLU A 16 -30.93 28.98 -30.18
CA GLU A 16 -30.41 27.63 -29.97
C GLU A 16 -28.96 27.48 -30.43
N LEU A 17 -28.60 28.04 -31.57
CA LEU A 17 -27.21 28.06 -32.05
C LEU A 17 -26.28 28.85 -31.12
N GLU A 18 -26.73 29.99 -30.60
CA GLU A 18 -25.96 30.78 -29.63
C GLU A 18 -25.76 30.01 -28.32
N ARG A 19 -26.78 29.30 -27.82
CA ARG A 19 -26.66 28.43 -26.65
C ARG A 19 -25.69 27.28 -26.91
N LEU A 20 -25.79 26.62 -28.06
CA LEU A 20 -24.89 25.52 -28.43
C LEU A 20 -23.44 26.01 -28.53
N ASN A 21 -23.22 27.18 -29.12
CA ASN A 21 -21.88 27.76 -29.24
C ASN A 21 -21.26 28.06 -27.87
N GLN A 22 -22.05 28.60 -26.93
CA GLN A 22 -21.58 28.82 -25.54
C GLN A 22 -21.20 27.52 -24.83
N VAL A 23 -21.97 26.45 -25.02
CA VAL A 23 -21.65 25.13 -24.45
C VAL A 23 -20.36 24.59 -25.07
N LEU A 24 -20.19 24.69 -26.39
CA LEU A 24 -18.98 24.25 -27.08
C LEU A 24 -17.74 25.04 -26.66
N GLU A 25 -17.86 26.36 -26.46
CA GLU A 25 -16.76 27.19 -25.96
C GLU A 25 -16.37 26.81 -24.52
N ALA A 26 -17.35 26.54 -23.65
CA ALA A 26 -17.09 26.09 -22.29
C ALA A 26 -16.43 24.70 -22.27
N GLU A 27 -16.92 23.75 -23.08
CA GLU A 27 -16.30 22.43 -23.22
C GLU A 27 -14.88 22.54 -23.78
N LYS A 28 -14.65 23.39 -24.78
CA LYS A 28 -13.32 23.64 -25.33
C LYS A 28 -12.36 24.17 -24.26
N GLN A 29 -12.79 25.11 -23.43
CA GLN A 29 -11.97 25.63 -22.32
C GLN A 29 -11.62 24.53 -21.32
N GLN A 30 -12.60 23.70 -20.94
CA GLN A 30 -12.36 22.55 -20.05
C GLN A 30 -11.34 21.56 -20.65
N PHE A 31 -11.44 21.27 -21.95
CA PHE A 31 -10.46 20.43 -22.63
C PHE A 31 -9.06 21.06 -22.65
N GLU A 32 -8.96 22.37 -22.88
CA GLU A 32 -7.68 23.09 -22.86
C GLU A 32 -7.04 23.06 -21.46
N GLU A 33 -7.82 23.22 -20.38
CA GLU A 33 -7.35 23.10 -19.00
C GLU A 33 -6.79 21.70 -18.71
N VAL A 34 -7.56 20.65 -19.00
CA VAL A 34 -7.13 19.26 -18.78
C VAL A 34 -5.87 18.94 -19.59
N VAL A 35 -5.77 19.42 -20.83
CA VAL A 35 -4.56 19.23 -21.64
C VAL A 35 -3.35 19.95 -21.03
N GLN A 36 -3.53 21.12 -20.44
CA GLN A 36 -2.46 21.82 -19.73
C GLN A 36 -2.03 21.06 -18.47
N GLU A 37 -2.98 20.59 -17.67
CA GLU A 37 -2.70 19.78 -16.47
C GLU A 37 -1.92 18.52 -16.84
N LEU A 38 -2.37 17.76 -17.85
CA LEU A 38 -1.68 16.56 -18.31
C LEU A 38 -0.26 16.84 -18.82
N ARG A 39 -0.02 18.00 -19.46
CA ARG A 39 1.34 18.42 -19.87
C ARG A 39 2.23 18.70 -18.67
N MET A 40 1.70 19.39 -17.66
CA MET A 40 2.44 19.68 -16.42
C MET A 40 2.79 18.40 -15.66
N GLU A 41 1.84 17.47 -15.55
CA GLU A 41 2.07 16.14 -14.96
C GLU A 41 3.11 15.34 -15.75
N GLN A 42 3.03 15.35 -17.09
CA GLN A 42 4.02 14.68 -17.94
C GLN A 42 5.43 15.24 -17.71
N GLU A 43 5.58 16.56 -17.61
CA GLU A 43 6.86 17.18 -17.33
C GLU A 43 7.38 16.84 -15.94
N GLN A 44 6.50 16.79 -14.93
CA GLN A 44 6.87 16.40 -13.58
C GLN A 44 7.37 14.95 -13.54
N ILE A 45 6.61 14.01 -14.12
CA ILE A 45 6.99 12.60 -14.22
C ILE A 45 8.35 12.46 -14.92
N LYS A 46 8.58 13.23 -16.00
CA LYS A 46 9.87 13.22 -16.70
C LYS A 46 11.02 13.64 -15.78
N ARG A 47 10.86 14.70 -14.98
CA ARG A 47 11.89 15.16 -14.03
C ARG A 47 12.15 14.12 -12.93
N GLU A 48 11.10 13.50 -12.40
CA GLU A 48 11.22 12.44 -11.38
C GLU A 48 11.93 11.19 -11.93
N LEU A 49 11.63 10.79 -13.17
CA LEU A 49 12.33 9.70 -13.85
C LEU A 49 13.81 10.03 -14.07
N GLU A 50 14.15 11.26 -14.46
CA GLU A 50 15.53 11.70 -14.62
C GLU A 50 16.30 11.68 -13.29
N LEU A 51 15.67 12.10 -12.19
CA LEU A 51 16.25 12.01 -10.85
C LEU A 51 16.47 10.56 -10.43
N THR A 52 15.47 9.70 -10.61
CA THR A 52 15.56 8.26 -10.31
C THR A 52 16.69 7.60 -11.09
N ALA A 53 16.83 7.91 -12.38
CA ALA A 53 17.92 7.40 -13.21
C ALA A 53 19.30 7.85 -12.73
N ARG A 54 19.42 9.09 -12.21
CA ARG A 54 20.68 9.57 -11.61
C ARG A 54 20.99 8.85 -10.30
N CYS A 55 20.00 8.68 -9.43
CA CYS A 55 20.16 7.93 -8.18
C CYS A 55 20.59 6.48 -8.43
N LEU A 56 19.96 5.80 -9.39
CA LEU A 56 20.33 4.43 -9.77
C LEU A 56 21.78 4.32 -10.26
N LYS A 57 22.26 5.28 -11.05
CA LYS A 57 23.67 5.33 -11.46
C LYS A 57 24.62 5.50 -10.27
N GLY A 58 24.24 6.30 -9.27
CA GLY A 58 25.00 6.45 -8.02
C GLY A 58 25.12 5.12 -7.27
N VAL A 59 24.00 4.42 -7.07
CA VAL A 59 23.97 3.10 -6.41
C VAL A 59 24.80 2.07 -7.18
N GLU A 60 24.76 2.08 -8.52
CA GLU A 60 25.61 1.21 -9.33
C GLU A 60 27.12 1.49 -9.15
N GLN A 61 27.48 2.76 -8.96
CA GLN A 61 28.86 3.18 -8.69
C GLN A 61 29.31 2.68 -7.31
N GLU A 62 28.51 2.95 -6.27
CA GLU A 62 28.77 2.50 -4.89
C GLU A 62 28.89 0.97 -4.81
N LYS A 63 28.03 0.24 -5.53
CA LYS A 63 28.12 -1.23 -5.64
C LYS A 63 29.45 -1.70 -6.24
N LYS A 64 29.98 -0.99 -7.25
CA LYS A 64 31.29 -1.32 -7.85
C LYS A 64 32.42 -1.04 -6.88
N GLU A 65 32.35 0.07 -6.14
CA GLU A 65 33.35 0.44 -5.13
C GLU A 65 33.35 -0.55 -3.97
N LEU A 66 32.16 -0.91 -3.45
CA LEU A 66 32.02 -1.90 -2.40
C LEU A 66 32.59 -3.25 -2.83
N ARG A 67 32.34 -3.69 -4.07
CA ARG A 67 32.93 -4.93 -4.62
C ARG A 67 34.45 -4.88 -4.63
N ARG A 68 35.04 -3.79 -5.14
CA ARG A 68 36.51 -3.61 -5.13
C ARG A 68 37.07 -3.66 -3.72
N PHE A 69 36.38 -3.03 -2.77
CA PHE A 69 36.77 -3.03 -1.36
C PHE A 69 36.68 -4.45 -0.76
N THR A 70 35.59 -5.18 -1.02
CA THR A 70 35.45 -6.58 -0.60
C THR A 70 36.54 -7.47 -1.19
N GLU A 71 36.84 -7.33 -2.47
CA GLU A 71 37.91 -8.07 -3.15
C GLU A 71 39.28 -7.78 -2.52
N SER A 72 39.58 -6.50 -2.22
CA SER A 72 40.81 -6.11 -1.53
C SER A 72 40.90 -6.69 -0.13
N LEU A 73 39.81 -6.62 0.66
CA LEU A 73 39.77 -7.24 1.99
C LEU A 73 39.98 -8.75 1.93
N GLN A 74 39.36 -9.42 0.95
CA GLN A 74 39.52 -10.86 0.77
C GLN A 74 40.98 -11.23 0.44
N GLN A 75 41.65 -10.45 -0.42
CA GLN A 75 43.08 -10.62 -0.72
C GLN A 75 43.94 -10.44 0.53
N THR A 76 43.73 -9.37 1.31
CA THR A 76 44.50 -9.15 2.54
C THR A 76 44.30 -10.26 3.58
N LEU A 77 43.09 -10.83 3.66
CA LEU A 77 42.79 -11.92 4.57
C LEU A 77 43.47 -13.23 4.11
N GLU A 78 43.51 -13.48 2.80
CA GLU A 78 44.23 -14.61 2.22
C GLU A 78 45.74 -14.48 2.45
N GLU A 79 46.34 -13.30 2.21
CA GLU A 79 47.74 -13.01 2.51
C GLU A 79 48.08 -13.24 3.99
N LEU A 80 47.27 -12.70 4.91
CA LEU A 80 47.43 -12.92 6.34
C LEU A 80 47.30 -14.40 6.73
N SER A 81 46.43 -15.16 6.06
CA SER A 81 46.28 -16.59 6.31
C SER A 81 47.54 -17.37 5.88
N ILE A 82 48.13 -17.00 4.75
CA ILE A 82 49.38 -17.57 4.23
C ILE A 82 50.54 -17.22 5.18
N GLU A 83 50.66 -15.96 5.58
CA GLU A 83 51.67 -15.48 6.53
C GLU A 83 51.58 -16.23 7.88
N LYS A 84 50.36 -16.39 8.41
CA LYS A 84 50.08 -17.15 9.62
C LYS A 84 50.54 -18.61 9.48
N LYS A 85 50.18 -19.28 8.37
CA LYS A 85 50.60 -20.67 8.12
C LYS A 85 52.12 -20.79 8.05
N LYS A 86 52.78 -19.87 7.35
CA LYS A 86 54.25 -19.82 7.24
C LYS A 86 54.92 -19.63 8.60
N THR A 87 54.35 -18.79 9.46
CA THR A 87 54.88 -18.58 10.82
C THR A 87 54.74 -19.82 11.68
N LEU A 88 53.60 -20.52 11.61
CA LEU A 88 53.40 -21.79 12.32
C LEU A 88 54.39 -22.87 11.87
N GLU A 89 54.60 -23.03 10.56
CA GLU A 89 55.59 -23.98 10.03
C GLU A 89 57.03 -23.66 10.49
N MET A 90 57.39 -22.38 10.64
CA MET A 90 58.70 -22.00 11.19
C MET A 90 58.83 -22.34 12.68
N LEU A 91 57.77 -22.12 13.47
CA LEU A 91 57.77 -22.47 14.89
C LEU A 91 57.87 -23.98 15.12
N GLU A 92 57.13 -24.78 14.34
CA GLU A 92 57.21 -26.25 14.40
C GLU A 92 58.62 -26.76 14.06
N LYS A 93 59.28 -26.18 13.04
CA LYS A 93 60.68 -26.48 12.72
C LYS A 93 61.64 -26.13 13.86
N ASN A 94 61.43 -25.00 14.53
CA ASN A 94 62.25 -24.59 15.67
C ASN A 94 62.04 -25.49 16.89
N GLU A 95 60.80 -25.91 17.17
CA GLU A 95 60.48 -26.85 18.25
C GLU A 95 61.13 -28.22 18.01
N ASN A 96 61.06 -28.72 16.77
CA ASN A 96 61.71 -29.97 16.39
C ASN A 96 63.25 -29.90 16.52
N GLN A 97 63.87 -28.76 16.17
CA GLN A 97 65.30 -28.51 16.38
C GLN A 97 65.67 -28.47 17.88
N LEU A 98 64.84 -27.84 18.71
CA LEU A 98 65.02 -27.80 20.16
C LEU A 98 64.86 -29.19 20.80
N GLN A 99 63.92 -30.01 20.32
CA GLN A 99 63.78 -31.40 20.76
C GLN A 99 64.98 -32.27 20.34
N THR A 100 65.56 -32.05 19.15
CA THR A 100 66.79 -32.75 18.73
C THR A 100 68.03 -32.33 19.53
N LEU A 101 68.11 -31.07 19.95
CA LEU A 101 69.16 -30.57 20.85
C LEU A 101 68.97 -31.06 22.29
N ALA A 102 67.73 -31.14 22.78
CA ALA A 102 67.41 -31.69 24.10
C ALA A 102 67.76 -33.18 24.21
N ASN A 103 67.53 -33.96 23.15
CA ASN A 103 67.88 -35.39 23.10
C ASN A 103 69.40 -35.67 23.00
N GLN A 104 70.22 -34.66 22.72
CA GLN A 104 71.70 -34.75 22.72
C GLN A 104 72.33 -34.31 24.06
N SER A 105 71.53 -33.85 25.01
CA SER A 105 71.98 -33.33 26.30
C SER A 105 71.66 -34.30 27.45
N GLU A 106 72.06 -35.57 27.32
CA GLU A 106 72.26 -36.44 28.48
C GLU A 106 73.76 -36.51 28.79
N GLN A 107 74.29 -35.49 29.48
CA GLN A 107 75.37 -35.67 30.46
C GLN A 107 75.73 -34.37 31.19
N SER A 108 75.66 -34.49 32.53
CA SER A 108 76.40 -33.81 33.59
C SER A 108 75.52 -33.03 34.60
N PRO A 109 75.74 -33.22 35.92
CA PRO A 109 75.04 -32.46 36.94
C PRO A 109 75.70 -31.08 37.09
N PRO A 110 74.96 -30.05 37.51
CA PRO A 110 75.54 -29.26 38.58
C PRO A 110 74.54 -28.77 39.61
N SER A 111 75.04 -28.68 40.83
CA SER A 111 74.48 -28.01 42.00
C SER A 111 74.20 -26.49 41.81
N GLY A 112 74.05 -26.00 40.57
CA GLY A 112 73.58 -24.65 40.20
C GLY A 112 72.19 -24.63 39.53
N GLY A 113 71.56 -25.79 39.33
CA GLY A 113 70.30 -25.92 38.58
C GLY A 113 69.12 -25.17 39.19
N LEU A 114 69.08 -24.97 40.51
CA LEU A 114 67.95 -24.30 41.16
C LEU A 114 67.90 -22.80 40.84
N HIS A 115 69.06 -22.13 40.80
CA HIS A 115 69.14 -20.72 40.41
C HIS A 115 68.92 -20.52 38.91
N SER A 116 69.39 -21.46 38.08
CA SER A 116 69.08 -21.51 36.65
C SER A 116 67.59 -21.68 36.40
N ASN A 117 66.94 -22.61 37.11
CA ASN A 117 65.50 -22.86 37.00
C ASN A 117 64.67 -21.66 37.45
N LEU A 118 65.05 -20.99 38.56
CA LEU A 118 64.40 -19.75 39.01
C LEU A 118 64.48 -18.65 37.95
N ARG A 119 65.67 -18.43 37.37
CA ARG A 119 65.85 -17.44 36.30
C ARG A 119 65.03 -17.78 35.06
N GLN A 120 64.93 -19.06 34.71
CA GLN A 120 64.14 -19.55 33.57
C GLN A 120 62.63 -19.43 33.82
N ILE A 121 62.17 -19.59 35.07
CA ILE A 121 60.78 -19.33 35.49
C ILE A 121 60.48 -17.83 35.39
N GLU A 122 61.40 -16.97 35.85
CA GLU A 122 61.27 -15.51 35.75
C GLU A 122 61.16 -15.04 34.29
N GLU A 123 62.00 -15.56 33.40
CA GLU A 123 61.94 -15.28 31.96
C GLU A 123 60.61 -15.75 31.34
N LYS A 124 60.15 -16.98 31.65
CA LYS A 124 58.85 -17.47 31.17
C LYS A 124 57.68 -16.66 31.70
N MET A 125 57.76 -16.19 32.95
CA MET A 125 56.75 -15.33 33.54
C MET A 125 56.70 -13.96 32.83
N GLN A 126 57.85 -13.39 32.48
CA GLN A 126 57.92 -12.17 31.68
C GLN A 126 57.35 -12.37 30.27
N GLN A 127 57.69 -13.47 29.60
CA GLN A 127 57.12 -13.82 28.29
C GLN A 127 55.59 -13.96 28.36
N LEU A 128 55.06 -14.66 29.37
CA LEU A 128 53.61 -14.79 29.58
C LEU A 128 52.92 -13.44 29.83
N LEU A 129 53.56 -12.53 30.55
CA LEU A 129 53.02 -11.17 30.78
C LEU A 129 52.95 -10.36 29.49
N GLU A 130 53.97 -10.45 28.64
CA GLU A 130 53.98 -9.80 27.33
C GLU A 130 52.94 -10.40 26.38
N GLU A 131 52.82 -11.73 26.33
CA GLU A 131 51.80 -12.43 25.55
C GLU A 131 50.39 -12.08 26.01
N LYS A 132 50.16 -12.02 27.33
CA LYS A 132 48.88 -11.61 27.92
C LYS A 132 48.52 -10.18 27.52
N LEU A 133 49.48 -9.26 27.53
CA LEU A 133 49.24 -7.87 27.15
C LEU A 133 48.96 -7.74 25.64
N LEU A 134 49.65 -8.51 24.80
CA LEU A 134 49.36 -8.60 23.37
C LEU A 134 47.98 -9.21 23.08
N ALA A 135 47.59 -10.25 23.82
CA ALA A 135 46.28 -10.87 23.72
C ALA A 135 45.17 -9.90 24.14
N GLU A 136 45.37 -9.14 25.22
CA GLU A 136 44.43 -8.09 25.66
C GLU A 136 44.27 -6.98 24.62
N LYS A 137 45.37 -6.54 23.98
CA LYS A 137 45.31 -5.58 22.87
C LYS A 137 44.51 -6.12 21.68
N ARG A 138 44.80 -7.36 21.26
CA ARG A 138 44.07 -8.01 20.16
C ARG A 138 42.59 -8.17 20.49
N MET A 139 42.25 -8.54 21.72
CA MET A 139 40.86 -8.64 22.16
C MET A 139 40.13 -7.30 22.07
N LYS A 140 40.76 -6.21 22.55
CA LYS A 140 40.18 -4.86 22.42
C LYS A 140 39.96 -4.43 20.97
N GLU A 141 40.96 -4.62 20.11
CA GLU A 141 40.80 -4.31 18.68
C GLU A 141 39.68 -5.13 18.03
N ASN A 142 39.52 -6.39 18.43
CA ASN A 142 38.47 -7.26 17.90
C ASN A 142 37.08 -6.87 18.42
N GLU A 143 36.97 -6.43 19.68
CA GLU A 143 35.74 -5.85 20.23
C GLU A 143 35.33 -4.56 19.51
N GLU A 144 36.29 -3.67 19.23
CA GLU A 144 36.04 -2.44 18.48
C GLU A 144 35.59 -2.73 17.05
N ARG A 145 36.26 -3.65 16.35
CA ARG A 145 35.84 -4.12 15.02
C ARG A 145 34.45 -4.74 15.06
N SER A 146 34.14 -5.54 16.08
CA SER A 146 32.81 -6.15 16.21
C SER A 146 31.72 -5.11 16.44
N ARG A 147 32.00 -4.07 17.25
CA ARG A 147 31.07 -2.95 17.44
C ARG A 147 30.81 -2.18 16.14
N ALA A 148 31.86 -1.85 15.38
CA ALA A 148 31.71 -1.18 14.10
C ALA A 148 30.86 -2.00 13.11
N LEU A 149 31.07 -3.33 13.04
CA LEU A 149 30.27 -4.22 12.21
C LEU A 149 28.81 -4.32 12.67
N GLU A 150 28.55 -4.31 13.99
CA GLU A 150 27.20 -4.30 14.55
C GLU A 150 26.46 -3.00 14.15
N GLU A 151 27.14 -1.85 14.27
CA GLU A 151 26.61 -0.54 13.86
C GLU A 151 26.30 -0.49 12.35
N GLU A 152 27.19 -1.01 11.50
CA GLU A 152 26.93 -1.13 10.06
C GLU A 152 25.73 -2.04 9.78
N ARG A 153 25.62 -3.18 10.48
CA ARG A 153 24.48 -4.09 10.32
C ARG A 153 23.17 -3.40 10.69
N GLU A 154 23.15 -2.68 11.81
CA GLU A 154 21.98 -1.92 12.26
C GLU A 154 21.62 -0.81 11.28
N PHE A 155 22.60 -0.09 10.75
CA PHE A 155 22.41 0.93 9.72
C PHE A 155 21.73 0.33 8.47
N TYR A 156 22.29 -0.74 7.90
CA TYR A 156 21.71 -1.38 6.72
C TYR A 156 20.34 -2.01 7.02
N SER A 157 20.14 -2.56 8.21
CA SER A 157 18.83 -3.08 8.65
C SER A 157 17.79 -1.97 8.69
N SER A 158 18.12 -0.82 9.28
CA SER A 158 17.20 0.33 9.35
C SER A 158 16.87 0.88 7.97
N GLN A 159 17.86 0.98 7.08
CA GLN A 159 17.68 1.43 5.70
C GLN A 159 16.80 0.47 4.90
N SER A 160 17.04 -0.84 5.01
CA SER A 160 16.22 -1.87 4.37
C SER A 160 14.76 -1.80 4.85
N GLN A 161 14.55 -1.65 6.16
CA GLN A 161 13.21 -1.51 6.73
C GLN A 161 12.51 -0.24 6.26
N ALA A 162 13.21 0.90 6.18
CA ALA A 162 12.66 2.14 5.65
C ALA A 162 12.25 2.02 4.18
N LEU A 163 13.09 1.38 3.35
CA LEU A 163 12.76 1.10 1.95
C LEU A 163 11.56 0.15 1.82
N GLN A 164 11.49 -0.88 2.66
CA GLN A 164 10.35 -1.80 2.69
C GLN A 164 9.04 -1.09 3.05
N ASN A 165 9.07 -0.20 4.05
CA ASN A 165 7.91 0.61 4.42
C ASN A 165 7.49 1.55 3.28
N SER A 166 8.44 2.22 2.63
CA SER A 166 8.16 3.10 1.49
C SER A 166 7.55 2.32 0.31
N LEU A 167 8.04 1.11 0.01
CA LEU A 167 7.43 0.23 -1.00
C LEU A 167 6.02 -0.19 -0.62
N GLN A 168 5.75 -0.48 0.65
CA GLN A 168 4.41 -0.80 1.13
C GLN A 168 3.46 0.39 0.99
N GLU A 169 3.91 1.60 1.34
CA GLU A 169 3.17 2.85 1.18
C GLU A 169 2.84 3.12 -0.29
N LEU A 170 3.85 3.11 -1.18
CA LEU A 170 3.66 3.28 -2.62
C LEU A 170 2.71 2.22 -3.22
N THR A 171 2.78 0.99 -2.72
CA THR A 171 1.86 -0.08 -3.15
C THR A 171 0.43 0.22 -2.69
N ALA A 172 0.24 0.71 -1.48
CA ALA A 172 -1.06 1.10 -0.96
C ALA A 172 -1.64 2.31 -1.72
N GLU A 173 -0.82 3.33 -1.99
CA GLU A 173 -1.17 4.51 -2.79
C GLU A 173 -1.55 4.12 -4.21
N LYS A 174 -0.75 3.28 -4.87
CA LYS A 174 -1.06 2.74 -6.20
C LYS A 174 -2.42 2.05 -6.21
N GLN A 175 -2.67 1.14 -5.27
CA GLN A 175 -3.97 0.44 -5.21
C GLN A 175 -5.12 1.41 -4.94
N GLN A 176 -4.89 2.44 -4.14
CA GLN A 176 -5.90 3.47 -3.88
C GLN A 176 -6.19 4.29 -5.14
N ALA A 177 -5.17 4.74 -5.86
CA ALA A 177 -5.30 5.43 -7.13
C ALA A 177 -6.01 4.56 -8.19
N GLU A 178 -5.69 3.25 -8.27
CA GLU A 178 -6.40 2.32 -9.14
C GLU A 178 -7.90 2.19 -8.78
N ARG A 179 -8.22 2.15 -7.48
CA ARG A 179 -9.63 2.13 -7.02
C ARG A 179 -10.33 3.45 -7.35
N ASP A 180 -9.65 4.58 -7.19
CA ASP A 180 -10.24 5.89 -7.44
C ASP A 180 -10.38 6.17 -8.95
N LEU A 181 -9.42 5.75 -9.78
CA LEU A 181 -9.57 5.71 -11.24
C LEU A 181 -10.75 4.82 -11.65
N LYS A 182 -10.92 3.66 -11.01
CA LYS A 182 -12.06 2.77 -11.26
C LYS A 182 -13.39 3.41 -10.88
N LYS A 183 -13.45 4.14 -9.75
CA LYS A 183 -14.62 4.93 -9.36
C LYS A 183 -14.87 6.09 -10.31
N ALA A 184 -13.83 6.78 -10.75
CA ALA A 184 -13.91 7.86 -11.72
C ALA A 184 -14.47 7.35 -13.05
N HIS A 185 -13.96 6.22 -13.56
CA HIS A 185 -14.51 5.53 -14.74
C HIS A 185 -15.98 5.13 -14.54
N LEU A 186 -16.33 4.59 -13.37
CA LEU A 186 -17.73 4.28 -13.03
C LEU A 186 -18.60 5.56 -12.96
N SER A 187 -18.06 6.69 -12.51
CA SER A 187 -18.79 7.97 -12.48
C SER A 187 -18.91 8.62 -13.87
N GLN A 188 -17.92 8.43 -14.73
CA GLN A 188 -17.89 8.94 -16.10
C GLN A 188 -18.84 8.15 -17.02
N SER A 189 -19.21 6.91 -16.64
CA SER A 189 -20.33 6.16 -17.26
C SER A 189 -21.71 6.82 -17.07
N CYS A 190 -21.80 7.96 -16.37
CA CYS A 190 -23.00 8.77 -16.23
C CYS A 190 -23.03 10.05 -17.11
N PHE A 191 -22.03 10.31 -17.95
CA PHE A 191 -22.01 11.44 -18.90
C PHE A 191 -21.98 10.95 -20.36
N PRO A 192 -23.00 11.27 -21.18
CA PRO A 192 -23.04 10.86 -22.57
C PRO A 192 -22.36 11.92 -23.45
N GLY A 193 -21.18 11.61 -23.99
CA GLY A 193 -20.55 12.48 -24.98
C GLY A 193 -19.06 12.25 -25.13
N LEU A 194 -18.69 11.64 -26.26
CA LEU A 194 -17.32 11.48 -26.76
C LEU A 194 -16.44 10.44 -26.04
N THR A 195 -16.18 9.37 -26.80
CA THR A 195 -15.38 8.17 -26.51
C THR A 195 -16.11 7.06 -25.75
N PRO A 196 -16.30 5.87 -26.36
CA PRO A 196 -16.85 4.74 -25.65
C PRO A 196 -15.87 4.36 -24.53
N SER A 197 -16.33 4.38 -23.29
CA SER A 197 -15.53 3.97 -22.13
C SER A 197 -14.98 2.55 -22.34
N GLN A 198 -13.84 2.20 -21.72
CA GLN A 198 -13.30 0.83 -21.81
C GLN A 198 -14.34 -0.25 -21.43
N ALA A 199 -15.30 0.09 -20.57
CA ALA A 199 -16.42 -0.78 -20.23
C ALA A 199 -17.43 -0.92 -21.38
N GLU A 200 -17.81 0.17 -22.03
CA GLU A 200 -18.65 0.13 -23.23
C GLU A 200 -17.97 -0.60 -24.38
N VAL A 201 -16.67 -0.37 -24.60
CA VAL A 201 -15.87 -1.09 -25.60
C VAL A 201 -15.85 -2.58 -25.27
N LYS A 202 -15.63 -2.96 -24.01
CA LYS A 202 -15.65 -4.37 -23.60
C LYS A 202 -17.02 -5.02 -23.78
N VAL A 203 -18.10 -4.33 -23.41
CA VAL A 203 -19.47 -4.82 -23.62
C VAL A 203 -19.77 -4.96 -25.11
N ARG A 204 -19.36 -3.99 -25.94
CA ARG A 204 -19.50 -4.07 -27.40
C ARG A 204 -18.70 -5.23 -27.99
N MET A 205 -17.46 -5.43 -27.56
CA MET A 205 -16.63 -6.56 -28.00
C MET A 205 -17.23 -7.91 -27.60
N ASP A 206 -17.79 -8.02 -26.39
CA ASP A 206 -18.41 -9.26 -25.92
C ASP A 206 -19.73 -9.54 -26.66
N LEU A 207 -20.53 -8.52 -26.97
CA LEU A 207 -21.71 -8.64 -27.81
C LEU A 207 -21.33 -9.07 -29.24
N GLU A 208 -20.30 -8.47 -29.82
CA GLU A 208 -19.82 -8.80 -31.15
C GLU A 208 -19.28 -10.24 -31.23
N ARG A 209 -18.56 -10.70 -30.21
CA ARG A 209 -18.11 -12.10 -30.10
C ARG A 209 -19.29 -13.06 -30.12
N ARG A 210 -20.30 -12.80 -29.29
CA ARG A 210 -21.50 -13.65 -29.18
C ARG A 210 -22.31 -13.65 -30.48
N LEU A 211 -22.38 -12.52 -31.17
CA LEU A 211 -23.01 -12.43 -32.47
C LEU A 211 -22.28 -13.30 -33.50
N ARG A 212 -20.94 -13.25 -33.54
CA ARG A 212 -20.13 -14.11 -34.42
C ARG A 212 -20.31 -15.60 -34.12
N GLU A 213 -20.38 -15.98 -32.85
CA GLU A 213 -20.65 -17.37 -32.45
C GLU A 213 -22.02 -17.85 -32.94
N ALA A 214 -23.06 -17.02 -32.79
CA ALA A 214 -24.40 -17.31 -33.31
C ALA A 214 -24.43 -17.38 -34.85
N GLU A 215 -23.74 -16.47 -35.54
CA GLU A 215 -23.59 -16.53 -36.99
C GLU A 215 -22.85 -17.79 -37.45
N GLY A 216 -21.83 -18.22 -36.70
CA GLY A 216 -21.11 -19.47 -36.93
C GLY A 216 -22.02 -20.69 -36.79
N ALA A 217 -22.83 -20.75 -35.73
CA ALA A 217 -23.81 -21.80 -35.52
C ALA A 217 -24.89 -21.83 -36.61
N LEU A 218 -25.34 -20.66 -37.09
CA LEU A 218 -26.28 -20.56 -38.22
C LEU A 218 -25.68 -21.10 -39.52
N ARG A 219 -24.44 -20.70 -39.85
CA ARG A 219 -23.74 -21.19 -41.04
C ARG A 219 -23.48 -22.70 -40.97
N SER A 220 -23.10 -23.21 -39.79
CA SER A 220 -22.94 -24.65 -39.53
C SER A 220 -24.26 -25.40 -39.77
N LEU A 221 -25.36 -24.88 -39.22
CA LEU A 221 -26.68 -25.47 -39.39
C LEU A 221 -27.14 -25.47 -40.86
N GLU A 222 -26.92 -24.37 -41.59
CA GLU A 222 -27.20 -24.27 -43.02
C GLU A 222 -26.41 -25.32 -43.82
N GLN A 223 -25.12 -25.48 -43.55
CA GLN A 223 -24.28 -26.51 -44.19
C GLN A 223 -24.74 -27.93 -43.85
N GLY A 224 -25.14 -28.17 -42.59
CA GLY A 224 -25.69 -29.44 -42.14
C GLY A 224 -26.99 -29.80 -42.83
N LEU A 225 -27.88 -28.83 -43.01
CA LEU A 225 -29.16 -28.98 -43.70
C LEU A 225 -29.00 -29.17 -45.22
N ASN A 226 -28.04 -28.49 -45.84
CA ASN A 226 -27.70 -28.62 -47.26
C ASN A 226 -26.90 -29.89 -47.58
N SER A 227 -26.45 -30.64 -46.57
CA SER A 227 -25.68 -31.88 -46.77
C SER A 227 -26.59 -33.03 -47.20
N LYS A 228 -26.27 -33.66 -48.33
CA LYS A 228 -27.01 -34.82 -48.86
C LYS A 228 -26.80 -36.11 -48.05
N VAL A 229 -25.78 -36.16 -47.18
CA VAL A 229 -25.43 -37.33 -46.34
C VAL A 229 -25.61 -36.98 -44.87
N ARG A 230 -26.64 -37.57 -44.26
CA ARG A 230 -26.93 -37.46 -42.82
C ARG A 230 -26.21 -38.55 -42.04
N ASN A 231 -25.40 -38.12 -41.07
CA ASN A 231 -24.74 -38.99 -40.10
C ASN A 231 -25.21 -38.56 -38.70
N LYS A 232 -25.27 -39.48 -37.74
CA LYS A 232 -25.67 -39.22 -36.35
C LYS A 232 -24.88 -38.08 -35.74
N GLU A 233 -23.57 -38.02 -35.99
CA GLU A 233 -22.71 -36.94 -35.52
C GLU A 233 -23.11 -35.56 -36.07
N LYS A 234 -23.53 -35.48 -37.34
CA LYS A 234 -24.01 -34.22 -37.93
C LYS A 234 -25.36 -33.80 -37.35
N GLU A 235 -26.25 -34.76 -37.09
CA GLU A 235 -27.54 -34.48 -36.45
C GLU A 235 -27.36 -33.98 -35.01
N GLU A 236 -26.40 -34.54 -34.26
CA GLU A 236 -26.05 -34.07 -32.92
C GLU A 236 -25.45 -32.66 -32.93
N ARG A 237 -24.54 -32.38 -33.87
CA ARG A 237 -23.99 -31.02 -34.07
C ARG A 237 -25.06 -30.01 -34.42
N MET A 238 -25.95 -30.32 -35.37
CA MET A 238 -27.08 -29.46 -35.71
C MET A 238 -28.02 -29.22 -34.53
N ARG A 239 -28.28 -30.25 -33.70
CA ARG A 239 -29.10 -30.10 -32.48
C ARG A 239 -28.42 -29.18 -31.46
N ALA A 240 -27.10 -29.28 -31.31
CA ALA A 240 -26.32 -28.39 -30.46
C ALA A 240 -26.38 -26.94 -30.96
N ASP A 241 -26.20 -26.72 -32.27
CA ASP A 241 -26.30 -25.40 -32.91
C ASP A 241 -27.69 -24.78 -32.73
N VAL A 242 -28.76 -25.54 -32.97
CA VAL A 242 -30.14 -25.09 -32.72
C VAL A 242 -30.36 -24.73 -31.25
N SER A 243 -29.80 -25.51 -30.32
CA SER A 243 -29.91 -25.24 -28.89
C SER A 243 -29.14 -23.97 -28.49
N HIS A 244 -27.96 -23.74 -29.07
CA HIS A 244 -27.18 -22.53 -28.87
C HIS A 244 -27.92 -21.29 -29.41
N LEU A 245 -28.47 -21.37 -30.62
CA LEU A 245 -29.25 -20.29 -31.22
C LEU A 245 -30.51 -19.96 -30.42
N LYS A 246 -31.23 -20.98 -29.94
CA LYS A 246 -32.39 -20.78 -29.08
C LYS A 246 -32.03 -19.98 -27.82
N ARG A 247 -30.93 -20.35 -27.15
CA ARG A 247 -30.44 -19.62 -25.95
C ARG A 247 -30.04 -18.18 -26.28
N PHE A 248 -29.37 -17.97 -27.42
CA PHE A 248 -28.99 -16.65 -27.89
C PHE A 248 -30.22 -15.75 -28.06
N PHE A 249 -31.24 -16.20 -28.78
CA PHE A 249 -32.47 -15.43 -28.98
C PHE A 249 -33.28 -15.23 -27.70
N GLU A 250 -33.37 -16.23 -26.82
CA GLU A 250 -34.00 -16.08 -25.49
C GLU A 250 -33.30 -15.01 -24.65
N GLU A 251 -32.00 -14.86 -24.78
CA GLU A 251 -31.25 -13.79 -24.10
C GLU A 251 -31.46 -12.43 -24.77
N CYS A 252 -31.50 -12.36 -26.10
CA CYS A 252 -31.86 -11.14 -26.82
C CYS A 252 -33.25 -10.62 -26.40
N ILE A 253 -34.23 -11.52 -26.31
CA ILE A 253 -35.59 -11.19 -25.88
C ILE A 253 -35.57 -10.66 -24.44
N ARG A 254 -34.91 -11.36 -23.51
CA ARG A 254 -34.80 -10.89 -22.12
C ARG A 254 -34.12 -9.53 -22.00
N ASN A 255 -33.06 -9.29 -22.77
CA ASN A 255 -32.36 -8.01 -22.76
C ASN A 255 -33.24 -6.89 -23.32
N ALA A 256 -33.98 -7.13 -24.41
CA ALA A 256 -34.93 -6.17 -24.95
C ALA A 256 -36.09 -5.87 -23.98
N GLU A 257 -36.60 -6.88 -23.27
CA GLU A 257 -37.61 -6.68 -22.23
C GLU A 257 -37.08 -5.86 -21.05
N LEU A 258 -35.82 -6.05 -20.67
CA LEU A 258 -35.17 -5.24 -19.64
C LEU A 258 -34.97 -3.81 -20.10
N GLU A 259 -34.51 -3.61 -21.33
CA GLU A 259 -34.32 -2.29 -21.94
C GLU A 259 -35.64 -1.52 -22.01
N ALA A 260 -36.73 -2.16 -22.43
CA ALA A 260 -38.07 -1.57 -22.42
C ALA A 260 -38.53 -1.16 -21.00
N LYS A 261 -38.08 -1.87 -19.96
CA LYS A 261 -38.39 -1.55 -18.55
C LYS A 261 -37.44 -0.53 -17.94
N MET A 262 -36.33 -0.17 -18.60
CA MET A 262 -35.31 0.75 -18.07
C MET A 262 -35.87 2.09 -17.59
N PRO A 263 -36.76 2.79 -18.33
CA PRO A 263 -37.32 4.06 -17.86
C PRO A 263 -38.07 3.95 -16.54
N VAL A 264 -38.80 2.84 -16.33
CA VAL A 264 -39.54 2.58 -15.09
C VAL A 264 -38.58 2.23 -13.96
N ILE A 265 -37.56 1.40 -14.22
CA ILE A 265 -36.53 1.03 -13.24
C ILE A 265 -35.77 2.28 -12.77
N MET A 266 -35.35 3.15 -13.69
CA MET A 266 -34.67 4.41 -13.38
C MET A 266 -35.56 5.38 -12.61
N LYS A 267 -36.85 5.50 -12.99
CA LYS A 267 -37.80 6.33 -12.23
C LYS A 267 -37.99 5.82 -10.80
N ASN A 268 -38.06 4.51 -10.61
CA ASN A 268 -38.21 3.88 -9.31
C ASN A 268 -36.95 4.03 -8.43
N SER A 269 -35.74 3.93 -9.00
CA SER A 269 -34.50 4.12 -8.24
C SER A 269 -34.40 5.54 -7.66
N VAL A 270 -34.72 6.56 -8.47
CA VAL A 270 -34.80 7.95 -8.02
C VAL A 270 -35.86 8.12 -6.94
N TYR A 271 -37.03 7.51 -7.11
CA TYR A 271 -38.11 7.58 -6.12
C TYR A 271 -37.70 6.96 -4.79
N ILE A 272 -37.01 5.81 -4.79
CA ILE A 272 -36.50 5.15 -3.58
C ILE A 272 -35.51 6.07 -2.86
N HIS A 273 -34.54 6.66 -3.57
CA HIS A 273 -33.59 7.59 -2.97
C HIS A 273 -34.26 8.85 -2.41
N LYS A 274 -35.25 9.41 -3.13
CA LYS A 274 -36.01 10.58 -2.69
C LYS A 274 -36.86 10.27 -1.45
N ALA A 275 -37.49 9.09 -1.42
CA ALA A 275 -38.25 8.61 -0.26
C ALA A 275 -37.33 8.35 0.94
N ALA A 276 -36.17 7.73 0.75
CA ALA A 276 -35.17 7.51 1.79
C ALA A 276 -34.65 8.85 2.36
N THR A 277 -34.33 9.81 1.50
CA THR A 277 -33.91 11.16 1.92
C THR A 277 -35.00 11.86 2.73
N ARG A 278 -36.26 11.77 2.31
CA ARG A 278 -37.41 12.30 3.06
C ARG A 278 -37.54 11.63 4.43
N ARG A 279 -37.39 10.31 4.50
CA ARG A 279 -37.39 9.57 5.78
C ARG A 279 -36.24 10.02 6.68
N ILE A 280 -35.02 10.16 6.18
CA ILE A 280 -33.86 10.65 6.95
C ILE A 280 -34.11 12.07 7.47
N LYS A 281 -34.60 12.98 6.61
CA LYS A 281 -34.94 14.35 7.02
C LYS A 281 -36.06 14.36 8.07
N SER A 282 -37.09 13.54 7.89
CA SER A 282 -38.17 13.39 8.88
C SER A 282 -37.64 12.85 10.21
N CYS A 283 -36.77 11.84 10.20
CA CYS A 283 -36.11 11.33 11.40
C CYS A 283 -35.21 12.37 12.08
N ARG A 284 -34.50 13.22 11.31
CA ARG A 284 -33.75 14.35 11.86
C ARG A 284 -34.67 15.41 12.49
N PHE A 285 -35.81 15.68 11.88
CA PHE A 285 -36.80 16.61 12.42
C PHE A 285 -37.43 16.07 13.71
N HIS A 286 -37.74 14.77 13.75
CA HIS A 286 -38.21 14.10 14.96
C HIS A 286 -37.11 14.10 16.04
N ARG A 287 -35.85 13.81 15.70
CA ARG A 287 -34.72 13.86 16.67
C ARG A 287 -34.45 15.28 17.20
N ARG A 288 -34.57 16.34 16.37
CA ARG A 288 -34.47 17.73 16.84
C ARG A 288 -35.65 18.14 17.71
N ARG A 289 -36.88 17.71 17.38
CA ARG A 289 -38.05 17.97 18.23
C ARG A 289 -37.97 17.18 19.54
N SER A 290 -37.40 15.98 19.51
CA SER A 290 -37.06 15.23 20.72
C SER A 290 -35.98 15.93 21.52
N SER A 291 -34.89 16.43 20.93
CA SER A 291 -33.81 17.09 21.69
C SER A 291 -34.22 18.46 22.23
N ALA A 292 -35.11 19.19 21.54
CA ALA A 292 -35.71 20.41 22.07
C ALA A 292 -36.63 20.14 23.28
N SER A 293 -37.19 18.93 23.38
CA SER A 293 -37.99 18.48 24.53
C SER A 293 -37.15 18.11 25.76
N TRP A 294 -35.82 18.03 25.68
CA TRP A 294 -34.96 17.80 26.86
C TRP A 294 -34.48 19.09 27.53
N ASN A 295 -34.69 20.26 26.90
CA ASN A 295 -34.29 21.55 27.47
C ASN A 295 -35.44 22.31 28.14
N ASP A 296 -36.59 21.66 28.35
CA ASP A 296 -37.75 22.26 29.03
C ASP A 296 -38.17 21.39 30.23
N SER A 297 -37.22 21.20 31.15
CA SER A 297 -37.47 20.48 32.40
C SER A 297 -36.89 21.20 33.61
N GLU A 298 -37.38 22.42 33.85
CA GLU A 298 -37.60 22.93 35.21
C GLU A 298 -38.99 23.57 35.26
N CYS A 299 -40.00 22.78 35.66
CA CYS A 299 -41.23 23.15 36.41
C CYS A 299 -42.32 22.06 36.27
N GLN A 300 -42.19 21.00 37.08
CA GLN A 300 -43.20 20.27 37.90
C GLN A 300 -44.70 20.07 37.45
N PRO A 301 -45.49 19.21 38.14
CA PRO A 301 -45.77 17.81 37.77
C PRO A 301 -47.25 17.55 37.40
N ARG A 302 -47.56 16.39 36.76
CA ARG A 302 -48.70 15.49 37.10
C ARG A 302 -48.89 14.34 36.10
N GLN A 303 -49.01 13.14 36.70
CA GLN A 303 -49.77 11.94 36.31
C GLN A 303 -49.93 11.56 34.83
N GLY A 304 -49.46 10.34 34.48
CA GLY A 304 -50.02 9.58 33.36
C GLY A 304 -49.04 8.62 32.67
N LYS A 305 -49.12 7.33 33.05
CA LYS A 305 -48.70 6.14 32.29
C LYS A 305 -47.51 6.28 31.31
N ARG A 306 -46.33 5.87 31.81
CA ARG A 306 -45.16 5.53 30.99
C ARG A 306 -45.50 4.37 30.03
N ARG A 307 -45.66 4.63 28.74
CA ARG A 307 -45.34 3.65 27.70
C ARG A 307 -43.93 3.94 27.21
N ALA A 308 -42.99 3.12 27.66
CA ALA A 308 -41.64 3.10 27.13
C ALA A 308 -41.70 2.70 25.64
N VAL A 309 -41.56 3.69 24.76
CA VAL A 309 -41.32 3.44 23.34
C VAL A 309 -39.89 2.96 23.22
N LYS A 310 -39.73 1.65 23.06
CA LYS A 310 -38.45 1.02 22.70
C LYS A 310 -37.96 1.65 21.39
N PRO A 311 -36.72 2.14 21.30
CA PRO A 311 -36.18 2.55 20.01
C PRO A 311 -35.96 1.29 19.17
N SER A 312 -36.65 1.19 18.03
CA SER A 312 -36.46 0.15 17.04
C SER A 312 -34.99 0.10 16.61
N GLN A 313 -34.34 -1.04 16.86
CA GLN A 313 -33.06 -1.40 16.24
C GLN A 313 -33.27 -1.49 14.73
N SER A 314 -32.80 -0.50 13.99
CA SER A 314 -32.55 -0.65 12.55
C SER A 314 -31.56 0.42 12.08
N PHE A 315 -30.28 0.20 12.34
CA PHE A 315 -29.22 0.62 11.42
C PHE A 315 -27.93 -0.14 11.77
N MET A 316 -27.17 -0.49 10.73
CA MET A 316 -26.09 -1.46 10.76
C MET A 316 -24.96 -1.11 11.74
N THR A 317 -24.97 -1.74 12.91
CA THR A 317 -23.76 -1.99 13.70
C THR A 317 -23.79 -3.46 14.03
N SER A 318 -22.77 -4.20 13.60
CA SER A 318 -22.65 -5.60 14.01
C SER A 318 -22.65 -5.64 15.54
N GLN A 319 -23.36 -6.60 16.14
CA GLN A 319 -23.45 -6.71 17.61
C GLN A 319 -22.06 -6.89 18.26
N LEU A 320 -21.06 -7.28 17.47
CA LEU A 320 -19.65 -7.36 17.82
C LEU A 320 -18.98 -5.98 17.99
N GLU A 321 -19.28 -5.01 17.11
CA GLU A 321 -18.72 -3.65 17.19
C GLU A 321 -19.30 -2.83 18.36
N ALA A 322 -20.56 -3.06 18.72
CA ALA A 322 -21.19 -2.40 19.85
C ALA A 322 -20.51 -2.78 21.18
N ASN A 323 -20.15 -4.08 21.34
CA ASN A 323 -19.45 -4.56 22.52
C ASN A 323 -18.01 -4.03 22.59
N ASN A 324 -17.28 -4.05 21.46
CA ASN A 324 -15.94 -3.47 21.39
C ASN A 324 -15.91 -1.97 21.72
N MET A 325 -16.91 -1.21 21.27
CA MET A 325 -16.99 0.22 21.56
C MET A 325 -17.30 0.51 23.03
N GLU A 326 -18.09 -0.34 23.69
CA GLU A 326 -18.40 -0.21 25.11
C GLU A 326 -17.19 -0.58 25.98
N GLU A 327 -16.47 -1.64 25.63
CA GLU A 327 -15.20 -2.02 26.26
C GLU A 327 -14.14 -0.93 26.12
N LEU A 328 -13.99 -0.34 24.94
CA LEU A 328 -13.06 0.77 24.71
C LEU A 328 -13.41 2.01 25.56
N LYS A 329 -14.70 2.31 25.72
CA LYS A 329 -15.16 3.39 26.61
C LYS A 329 -14.89 3.08 28.07
N GLU A 330 -15.04 1.83 28.50
CA GLU A 330 -14.68 1.42 29.86
C GLU A 330 -13.19 1.52 30.11
N VAL A 331 -12.36 1.05 29.18
CA VAL A 331 -10.89 1.15 29.27
C VAL A 331 -10.46 2.62 29.32
N ALA A 332 -11.01 3.48 28.47
CA ALA A 332 -10.74 4.91 28.49
C ALA A 332 -11.13 5.56 29.83
N LYS A 333 -12.26 5.15 30.44
CA LYS A 333 -12.67 5.62 31.77
C LYS A 333 -11.75 5.11 32.88
N ARG A 334 -11.25 3.88 32.79
CA ARG A 334 -10.30 3.30 33.75
C ARG A 334 -8.94 4.01 33.67
N LEU A 335 -8.39 4.17 32.47
CA LEU A 335 -7.16 4.93 32.22
C LEU A 335 -7.29 6.38 32.66
N SER A 336 -8.44 7.01 32.39
CA SER A 336 -8.71 8.36 32.86
C SER A 336 -8.77 8.45 34.38
N ARG A 337 -9.07 7.38 35.13
CA ARG A 337 -9.09 7.37 36.60
C ARG A 337 -7.75 6.97 37.22
N ASP A 338 -6.83 6.45 36.42
CA ASP A 338 -5.52 6.02 36.89
C ASP A 338 -4.60 7.23 37.15
N GLN A 339 -4.23 7.39 38.42
CA GLN A 339 -3.36 8.46 38.91
C GLN A 339 -1.97 8.41 38.23
N ARG A 340 -1.38 7.21 38.10
CA ARG A 340 -0.05 7.02 37.51
C ARG A 340 -0.03 7.35 36.02
N PHE A 341 -1.11 7.00 35.33
CA PHE A 341 -1.29 7.34 33.92
C PHE A 341 -1.39 8.85 33.73
N ARG A 342 -2.17 9.55 34.57
CA ARG A 342 -2.26 11.02 34.53
C ARG A 342 -0.89 11.66 34.79
N GLU A 343 -0.19 11.21 35.82
CA GLU A 343 1.16 11.71 36.18
C GLU A 343 2.15 11.50 35.03
N SER A 344 2.11 10.35 34.36
CA SER A 344 2.96 10.06 33.20
C SER A 344 2.65 10.98 32.01
N ILE A 345 1.38 11.23 31.70
CA ILE A 345 0.99 12.18 30.64
C ILE A 345 1.42 13.60 30.99
N TYR A 346 1.24 14.05 32.24
CA TYR A 346 1.75 15.34 32.69
C TYR A 346 3.26 15.43 32.57
N HIS A 347 3.99 14.37 32.93
CA HIS A 347 5.43 14.35 32.82
C HIS A 347 5.87 14.46 31.36
N ILE A 348 5.22 13.74 30.44
CA ILE A 348 5.48 13.81 28.99
C ILE A 348 5.21 15.22 28.45
N MET A 349 4.09 15.84 28.85
CA MET A 349 3.75 17.21 28.46
C MET A 349 4.76 18.24 28.99
N VAL A 350 5.33 18.02 30.18
CA VAL A 350 6.32 18.92 30.80
C VAL A 350 7.73 18.70 30.23
N THR A 351 8.07 17.48 29.79
CA THR A 351 9.40 17.16 29.24
C THR A 351 9.52 17.34 27.73
N GLN A 352 8.45 17.66 27.00
CA GLN A 352 8.58 18.03 25.59
C GLN A 352 9.24 19.42 25.45
N PRO A 353 10.41 19.53 24.80
CA PRO A 353 10.99 20.83 24.47
C PRO A 353 10.30 21.37 23.22
N GLY A 354 9.22 22.13 23.40
CA GLY A 354 8.54 22.83 22.29
C GLY A 354 7.06 23.11 22.51
N GLY A 355 6.73 24.10 23.34
CA GLY A 355 5.38 24.66 23.48
C GLY A 355 5.44 26.06 24.10
N PRO A 356 4.62 27.03 23.65
CA PRO A 356 5.02 28.42 23.45
C PRO A 356 5.19 29.21 24.76
N ALA A 357 6.21 30.06 24.74
CA ALA A 357 6.47 31.10 25.71
C ALA A 357 5.24 32.00 25.91
N GLY A 358 5.03 32.39 27.18
CA GLY A 358 3.91 33.18 27.63
C GLY A 358 3.71 34.49 26.86
N LEU A 359 2.45 34.78 26.58
CA LEU A 359 2.00 36.13 26.23
C LEU A 359 2.09 37.01 27.49
N PRO A 360 2.70 38.20 27.41
CA PRO A 360 2.71 39.13 28.52
C PRO A 360 1.33 39.79 28.66
N ARG A 361 0.90 39.95 29.91
CA ARG A 361 -0.16 40.87 30.34
C ARG A 361 0.18 42.28 29.83
N SER A 362 -0.56 42.79 28.86
CA SER A 362 -0.68 44.23 28.63
C SER A 362 -1.89 44.74 29.41
N GLY A 363 -1.62 45.41 30.52
CA GLY A 363 -2.54 46.38 31.08
C GLY A 363 -2.32 47.72 30.40
N LYS A 364 -3.39 48.29 29.87
CA LYS A 364 -3.89 49.64 30.15
C LYS A 364 -5.23 49.84 29.44
#